data_AF-A0A841XZ40-F1
#
_entry.id   AF-A0A841XZ40-F1
#
_cell.length_a   1.000
_cell.length_b   1.000
_cell.length_c   1.000
_cell.angle_alpha   90.00
_cell.angle_beta   90.00
_cell.angle_gamma   90.00
#
_symmetry.space_group_name_H-M   'P 1'
#
loop_
_entity.id
_entity.type
_entity.pdbx_description
1 polymer ?
#
loop_
_entity_poly.entity_id
_entity_poly.type
_entity_poly.pdbx_seq_one_letter_code
_entity_poly.pdbx_strand_id
1 'polypeptide(L)'
;MKVNMLAYTFNENENLTPTYTAAEKQVREAFKEIFGDFAYALDWQHTCYEFDPNEAYLQNEFGEWLVPFFPDGDYHFFLDKSMQAGWLGHPWRRTITIIGARAIKIVEEKRFDFLEYGV
;
A
#
# COMPACT_ATOMS: atom_id res chain seq x y z
N MET A 1 -21.42 -6.78 -9.64
CA MET A 1 -19.99 -7.15 -9.59
C MET A 1 -19.60 -7.28 -8.13
N LYS A 2 -19.05 -8.42 -7.70
CA LYS A 2 -18.50 -8.57 -6.34
C LYS A 2 -16.99 -8.38 -6.44
N VAL A 3 -16.44 -7.46 -5.67
CA VAL A 3 -14.99 -7.26 -5.56
C VAL A 3 -14.56 -7.88 -4.23
N ASN A 4 -13.53 -8.73 -4.26
CA ASN A 4 -12.98 -9.34 -3.06
C ASN A 4 -12.13 -8.31 -2.32
N MET A 5 -12.23 -8.29 -1.00
CA MET A 5 -11.44 -7.40 -0.15
C MET A 5 -10.99 -8.16 1.08
N LEU A 6 -9.75 -7.92 1.50
CA LEU A 6 -9.18 -8.50 2.71
C LEU A 6 -8.45 -7.43 3.50
N ALA A 7 -8.74 -7.35 4.80
CA ALA A 7 -8.09 -6.40 5.70
C ALA A 7 -7.03 -7.10 6.54
N TYR A 8 -5.84 -6.51 6.58
CA TYR A 8 -4.74 -6.93 7.42
C TYR A 8 -4.51 -5.84 8.47
N THR A 9 -4.23 -6.23 9.71
CA THR A 9 -3.75 -5.31 10.72
C THR A 9 -2.24 -5.14 10.59
N PHE A 10 -1.71 -3.98 10.93
CA PHE A 10 -0.27 -3.76 11.05
C PHE A 10 0.06 -3.20 12.43
N ASN A 11 1.22 -3.56 12.97
CA ASN A 11 1.63 -3.15 14.31
C ASN A 11 2.44 -1.84 14.25
N GLU A 12 1.90 -0.81 14.89
CA GLU A 12 2.56 0.47 15.13
C GLU A 12 3.45 0.35 16.37
N ASN A 13 4.52 -0.44 16.30
CA ASN A 13 5.61 -0.23 17.26
C ASN A 13 6.26 1.12 16.93
N GLU A 14 6.97 1.74 17.88
CA GLU A 14 7.72 3.02 17.74
C GLU A 14 8.79 3.02 16.60
N ASN A 15 8.82 1.99 15.76
CA ASN A 15 9.73 1.69 14.67
C ASN A 15 9.02 1.64 13.29
N LEU A 16 8.08 2.55 13.01
CA LEU A 16 7.47 2.65 11.68
C LEU A 16 8.52 2.88 10.59
N THR A 17 9.48 3.78 10.81
CA THR A 17 10.54 4.09 9.81
C THR A 17 11.47 2.89 9.52
N PRO A 18 12.00 2.14 10.52
CA PRO A 18 12.73 0.90 10.26
C PRO A 18 11.89 -0.16 9.52
N THR A 19 10.62 -0.32 9.89
CA THR A 19 9.71 -1.30 9.27
C THR A 19 9.43 -0.92 7.83
N TYR A 20 9.15 0.35 7.58
CA TYR A 20 8.97 0.93 6.25
C TYR A 20 10.20 0.64 5.38
N THR A 21 11.39 0.99 5.86
CA THR A 21 12.64 0.81 5.12
C THR A 21 12.90 -0.67 4.80
N ALA A 22 12.66 -1.57 5.75
CA ALA A 22 12.84 -3.00 5.56
C ALA A 22 11.84 -3.59 4.56
N ALA A 23 10.59 -3.13 4.59
CA ALA A 23 9.50 -3.59 3.73
C ALA A 23 9.54 -3.01 2.32
N GLU A 24 10.17 -1.83 2.15
CA GLU A 24 10.05 -1.01 0.94
C GLU A 24 10.32 -1.81 -0.35
N LYS A 25 11.42 -2.55 -0.39
CA LYS A 25 11.78 -3.34 -1.58
C LYS A 25 10.69 -4.36 -1.94
N GLN A 26 10.16 -5.08 -0.95
CA GLN A 26 9.14 -6.10 -1.16
C GLN A 26 7.81 -5.47 -1.60
N VAL A 27 7.45 -4.31 -1.03
CA VAL A 27 6.24 -3.58 -1.40
C VAL A 27 6.35 -3.07 -2.84
N ARG A 28 7.51 -2.54 -3.26
CA ARG A 28 7.74 -2.13 -4.66
C ARG A 28 7.51 -3.27 -5.64
N GLU A 29 8.04 -4.45 -5.33
CA GLU A 29 7.84 -5.64 -6.17
C GLU A 29 6.36 -6.04 -6.23
N ALA A 30 5.67 -6.04 -5.09
CA ALA A 30 4.24 -6.31 -5.07
C ALA A 30 3.44 -5.26 -5.85
N PHE A 31 3.77 -3.98 -5.75
CA PHE A 31 3.07 -2.91 -6.46
C PHE A 31 3.22 -3.05 -7.98
N LYS A 32 4.40 -3.44 -8.47
CA LYS A 32 4.59 -3.80 -9.89
C LYS A 32 3.70 -4.96 -10.31
N GLU A 33 3.59 -5.99 -9.47
CA GLU A 33 2.76 -7.16 -9.76
C GLU A 33 1.25 -6.87 -9.63
N ILE A 34 0.85 -5.93 -8.78
CA ILE A 34 -0.56 -5.57 -8.54
C ILE A 34 -1.05 -4.58 -9.60
N PHE A 35 -0.32 -3.48 -9.79
CA PHE A 35 -0.74 -2.32 -10.58
C PHE A 35 -0.14 -2.27 -11.97
N GLY A 36 0.92 -3.05 -12.26
CA GLY A 36 1.59 -3.01 -13.56
C GLY A 36 2.37 -1.71 -13.73
N ASP A 37 1.98 -0.92 -14.71
CA ASP A 37 2.57 0.36 -15.12
C ASP A 37 1.84 1.59 -14.59
N PHE A 38 0.73 1.41 -13.87
CA PHE A 38 -0.04 2.54 -13.38
C PHE A 38 -0.92 2.23 -12.17
N ALA A 39 -0.87 3.12 -11.19
CA ALA A 39 -1.91 3.31 -10.18
C ALA A 39 -2.18 4.81 -9.99
N TYR A 40 -3.35 5.12 -9.42
CA TYR A 40 -3.53 6.38 -8.70
C TYR A 40 -3.00 6.21 -7.29
N ALA A 41 -2.13 7.12 -6.85
CA ALA A 41 -1.69 7.22 -5.46
C ALA A 41 -2.34 8.47 -4.83
N LEU A 42 -3.07 8.28 -3.73
CA LEU A 42 -3.79 9.35 -3.05
C LEU A 42 -3.38 9.42 -1.59
N ASP A 43 -3.10 10.64 -1.16
CA ASP A 43 -3.02 11.04 0.22
C ASP A 43 -4.26 11.88 0.56
N TRP A 44 -5.06 11.44 1.53
CA TRP A 44 -6.41 11.96 1.77
C TRP A 44 -6.41 13.41 2.26
N GLN A 45 -7.30 14.23 1.69
CA GLN A 45 -7.28 15.71 1.71
C GLN A 45 -6.10 16.41 0.99
N HIS A 46 -5.18 15.64 0.42
CA HIS A 46 -4.03 16.14 -0.32
C HIS A 46 -4.13 15.82 -1.81
N THR A 47 -2.98 15.59 -2.43
CA THR A 47 -2.81 15.50 -3.88
C THR A 47 -3.01 14.07 -4.35
N CYS A 48 -3.63 13.90 -5.52
CA CYS A 48 -3.67 12.64 -6.25
C CYS A 48 -2.55 12.64 -7.30
N TYR A 49 -1.79 11.55 -7.35
CA TYR A 49 -0.68 11.38 -8.27
C TYR A 49 -0.96 10.22 -9.23
N GLU A 50 -0.55 10.41 -10.48
CA GLU A 50 -0.26 9.27 -11.34
C GLU A 50 1.02 8.62 -10.83
N PHE A 51 1.00 7.31 -10.68
CA PHE A 51 2.06 6.56 -10.04
C PHE A 51 2.39 5.34 -10.90
N ASP A 52 3.60 5.29 -11.45
CA ASP A 52 4.12 4.11 -12.16
C ASP A 52 5.00 3.29 -11.20
N PRO A 53 4.59 2.06 -10.80
CA PRO A 53 5.40 1.18 -9.96
C PRO A 53 6.76 0.79 -10.54
N ASN A 54 6.99 0.98 -11.85
CA ASN A 54 8.22 0.62 -12.55
C ASN A 54 9.26 1.74 -12.58
N GLU A 55 8.85 2.99 -12.35
CA GLU A 55 9.75 4.13 -12.29
C GLU A 55 10.37 4.30 -10.89
N ALA A 56 11.27 5.29 -10.76
CA ALA A 56 11.75 5.72 -9.46
C ALA A 56 10.60 6.40 -8.70
N TYR A 57 10.40 5.98 -7.45
CA TYR A 57 9.27 6.48 -6.67
C TYR A 57 9.68 7.85 -6.15
N LEU A 58 8.85 8.85 -6.39
CA LEU A 58 9.10 10.20 -5.90
C LEU A 58 9.15 10.17 -4.37
N GLN A 59 10.17 10.81 -3.82
CA GLN A 59 10.42 10.84 -2.38
C GLN A 59 10.21 12.24 -1.79
N ASN A 60 9.80 12.30 -0.53
CA ASN A 60 9.78 13.51 0.27
C ASN A 60 11.19 13.84 0.82
N GLU A 61 11.30 14.92 1.60
CA GLU A 61 12.57 15.36 2.19
C GLU A 61 13.17 14.37 3.21
N PHE A 62 12.38 13.41 3.68
CA PHE A 62 12.78 12.35 4.62
C PHE A 62 13.18 11.05 3.91
N GLY A 63 13.10 10.99 2.57
CA GLY A 63 13.43 9.79 1.78
C GLY A 63 12.31 8.75 1.71
N GLU A 64 11.12 9.07 2.20
CA GLU A 64 9.91 8.23 2.10
C GLU A 64 9.17 8.55 0.81
N TRP A 65 8.26 7.67 0.37
CA TRP A 65 7.49 7.95 -0.84
C TRP A 65 6.58 9.16 -0.63
N LEU A 66 6.30 9.93 -1.69
CA LEU A 66 5.36 11.05 -1.62
C LEU A 66 3.98 10.62 -1.09
N VAL A 67 3.54 9.41 -1.43
CA VAL A 67 2.41 8.74 -0.77
C VAL A 67 2.98 7.48 -0.13
N PRO A 68 3.12 7.44 1.21
CA PRO A 68 3.61 6.27 1.91
C PRO A 68 2.66 5.06 1.77
N PHE A 69 3.20 3.85 1.65
CA PHE A 69 2.37 2.62 1.64
C PHE A 69 1.84 2.22 3.02
N PHE A 70 2.36 2.85 4.08
CA PHE A 70 1.80 2.84 5.42
C PHE A 70 1.06 4.14 5.69
N PRO A 71 -0.14 4.12 6.29
CA PRO A 71 -0.76 5.35 6.76
C PRO A 71 0.02 5.91 7.97
N ASP A 72 0.41 7.17 7.93
CA ASP A 72 1.22 7.90 8.93
C ASP A 72 0.40 8.93 9.73
N GLY A 73 -0.92 8.83 9.67
CA GLY A 73 -1.86 9.77 10.27
C GLY A 73 -3.06 10.00 9.38
N ASP A 74 -2.84 9.94 8.06
CA ASP A 74 -3.84 10.10 7.02
C ASP A 74 -4.14 8.78 6.28
N TYR A 75 -5.19 8.80 5.45
CA TYR A 75 -5.51 7.66 4.60
C TYR A 75 -4.67 7.68 3.33
N HIS A 76 -4.07 6.54 3.02
CA HIS A 76 -3.32 6.35 1.79
C HIS A 76 -4.01 5.32 0.89
N PHE A 77 -4.17 5.65 -0.39
CA PHE A 77 -4.81 4.77 -1.37
C PHE A 77 -3.92 4.58 -2.58
N PHE A 78 -3.77 3.33 -2.99
CA PHE A 78 -3.29 2.97 -4.32
C PHE A 78 -4.39 2.20 -5.03
N LEU A 79 -4.76 2.63 -6.23
CA LEU A 79 -5.84 2.04 -7.02
C LEU A 79 -5.43 1.90 -8.47
N ASP A 80 -5.68 0.75 -9.08
CA ASP A 80 -5.50 0.59 -10.52
C ASP A 80 -6.53 1.42 -11.31
N LYS A 81 -6.31 1.63 -12.62
CA LYS A 81 -7.23 2.41 -13.48
C LYS A 81 -8.67 1.87 -13.47
N SER A 82 -8.84 0.57 -13.28
CA SER A 82 -10.15 -0.08 -13.30
C SER A 82 -10.82 -0.14 -11.93
N MET A 83 -10.13 0.30 -10.87
CA MET A 83 -10.58 0.23 -9.46
C MET A 83 -10.97 -1.19 -9.03
N GLN A 84 -10.31 -2.20 -9.60
CA GLN A 84 -10.48 -3.62 -9.27
C GLN A 84 -9.38 -4.15 -8.37
N ALA A 85 -8.24 -3.45 -8.31
CA ALA A 85 -7.11 -3.76 -7.45
C ALA A 85 -6.74 -2.53 -6.62
N GLY A 86 -6.44 -2.74 -5.33
CA GLY A 86 -6.12 -1.61 -4.46
C GLY A 86 -5.40 -1.97 -3.17
N TRP A 87 -4.74 -0.95 -2.62
CA TRP A 87 -4.06 -0.95 -1.33
C TRP A 87 -4.50 0.28 -0.53
N LEU A 88 -5.24 0.07 0.57
CA LEU A 88 -5.89 1.15 1.31
C LEU A 88 -5.43 1.13 2.77
N GLY A 89 -4.59 2.09 3.12
CA GLY A 89 -4.15 2.33 4.49
C GLY A 89 -5.22 3.11 5.27
N HIS A 90 -5.70 2.52 6.36
CA HIS A 90 -6.57 3.19 7.32
C HIS A 90 -5.79 3.45 8.61
N PRO A 91 -5.45 4.72 8.94
CA PRO A 91 -4.57 5.06 10.05
C PRO A 91 -5.14 4.61 11.40
N TRP A 92 -6.36 5.03 11.73
CA TRP A 92 -6.93 4.80 13.06
C TRP A 92 -7.34 3.34 13.33
N ARG A 93 -7.65 2.57 12.28
CA ARG A 93 -7.92 1.13 12.42
C ARG A 93 -6.66 0.29 12.35
N ARG A 94 -5.53 0.90 11.98
CA ARG A 94 -4.25 0.21 11.73
C ARG A 94 -4.42 -0.96 10.79
N THR A 95 -5.15 -0.72 9.70
CA THR A 95 -5.39 -1.75 8.70
C THR A 95 -4.93 -1.32 7.33
N ILE A 96 -4.38 -2.27 6.59
CA ILE A 96 -4.23 -2.19 5.14
C ILE A 96 -5.29 -3.11 4.53
N THR A 97 -6.21 -2.52 3.78
CA THR A 97 -7.22 -3.27 3.03
C THR A 97 -6.75 -3.48 1.61
N ILE A 98 -6.66 -4.74 1.21
CA ILE A 98 -6.29 -5.16 -0.14
C ILE A 98 -7.58 -5.45 -0.91
N ILE A 99 -7.74 -4.81 -2.06
CA ILE A 99 -8.89 -4.97 -2.95
C ILE A 99 -8.45 -5.77 -4.17
N GLY A 100 -9.29 -6.72 -4.59
CA GLY A 100 -9.09 -7.52 -5.80
C GLY A 100 -8.45 -8.87 -5.54
N ALA A 101 -9.02 -9.92 -6.16
CA ALA A 101 -8.56 -11.30 -5.95
C ALA A 101 -7.07 -11.50 -6.32
N ARG A 102 -6.61 -10.86 -7.39
CA ARG A 102 -5.20 -10.88 -7.81
C ARG A 102 -4.30 -10.22 -6.76
N ALA A 103 -4.68 -9.06 -6.25
CA ALA A 103 -3.88 -8.33 -5.28
C ALA A 103 -3.79 -9.09 -3.95
N ILE A 104 -4.92 -9.64 -3.48
CA ILE A 104 -4.97 -10.50 -2.28
C ILE A 104 -3.99 -11.67 -2.42
N LYS A 105 -4.06 -12.40 -3.55
CA LYS A 105 -3.16 -13.53 -3.80
C LYS A 105 -1.68 -13.12 -3.74
N ILE A 106 -1.31 -12.00 -4.37
CA ILE A 106 0.08 -11.49 -4.35
C ILE A 106 0.51 -11.17 -2.93
N VAL A 107 -0.34 -10.52 -2.13
CA VAL A 107 -0.04 -10.17 -0.74
C VAL A 107 0.15 -11.42 0.13
N GLU A 108 -0.71 -12.43 -0.05
CA GLU A 108 -0.59 -13.73 0.63
C GLU A 108 0.68 -14.49 0.23
N GLU A 109 1.08 -14.43 -1.04
CA GLU A 109 2.30 -15.07 -1.55
C GLU A 109 3.57 -14.36 -1.07
N LYS A 110 3.57 -13.02 -1.05
CA LYS A 110 4.73 -12.22 -0.61
C LYS A 110 4.98 -12.38 0.89
N ARG A 111 3.94 -12.56 1.72
CA ARG A 111 4.05 -12.69 3.19
C ARG A 111 4.82 -11.54 3.82
N PHE A 112 4.20 -10.37 3.85
CA PHE A 112 4.78 -9.21 4.51
C PHE A 112 4.82 -9.41 6.02
N ASP A 113 6.00 -9.31 6.63
CA ASP A 113 6.19 -9.51 8.08
C ASP A 113 5.44 -8.47 8.94
N PHE A 114 5.08 -7.32 8.35
CA PHE A 114 4.34 -6.26 9.02
C PHE A 114 2.82 -6.38 8.89
N LEU A 115 2.32 -7.31 8.06
CA LEU A 115 0.90 -7.56 7.90
C LEU A 115 0.51 -8.81 8.68
N GLU A 116 -0.37 -8.61 9.64
CA GLU A 116 -1.03 -9.69 10.36
C GLU A 116 -2.44 -9.85 9.81
N TYR A 117 -2.83 -11.09 9.50
CA TYR A 117 -4.20 -11.36 9.11
C TYR A 117 -5.12 -10.97 10.26
N GLY A 118 -6.03 -10.02 10.01
CA GLY A 118 -6.90 -9.46 11.04
C GLY A 118 -7.78 -10.52 11.68
N VAL A 119 -7.81 -10.50 13.02
CA VAL A 119 -8.66 -11.29 13.94
C VAL A 119 -10.14 -11.20 13.58
#